data_AF-A0A7C5N329-F1
#
_entry.id   AF-A0A7C5N329-F1
#
_cell.length_a   1.000
_cell.length_b   1.000
_cell.length_c   1.000
_cell.angle_alpha   90.00
_cell.angle_beta   90.00
_cell.angle_gamma   90.00
#
_symmetry.space_group_name_H-M   'P 1'
#
loop_
_entity.id
_entity.type
_entity.pdbx_description
1 polymer ?
#
loop_
_entity_poly.entity_id
_entity_poly.type
_entity_poly.pdbx_seq_one_letter_code
_entity_poly.pdbx_strand_id
1 'polypeptide(L)'
;MARLDAAGLTLAVPLPDGAEAVAPPDVDMAVAPGFSLVHAAAWRGPDVELKAVCVAGDAWFWAPGLEAPLLDAASALVRKTLGLGTITPGAIRRGPPFEQNYSSHLLKGRHWVGFRGDQMVVCSLGCEGDEVPCEALRDAAAMTSEPAPEPGVVLSAMTTAAAHPQASALTMSLAAVAVAAAILWRRPRPEVS
;
A
#
# COMPACT_ATOMS: atom_id res chain seq x y z
N MET A 1 4.33 24.85 -3.70
CA MET A 1 3.84 23.45 -3.74
C MET A 1 4.79 22.63 -4.58
N ALA A 2 5.34 21.55 -4.03
CA ALA A 2 6.13 20.57 -4.77
C ALA A 2 5.22 19.51 -5.39
N ARG A 3 5.69 18.88 -6.47
CA ARG A 3 5.01 17.77 -7.14
C ARG A 3 5.98 16.61 -7.24
N LEU A 4 5.57 15.45 -6.75
CA LEU A 4 6.32 14.21 -6.86
C LEU A 4 5.58 13.30 -7.82
N ASP A 5 6.15 13.13 -9.00
CA ASP A 5 5.61 12.23 -10.00
C ASP A 5 6.20 10.84 -9.80
N ALA A 6 5.32 9.88 -9.50
CA ALA A 6 5.65 8.53 -9.09
C ALA A 6 4.82 7.55 -9.93
N ALA A 7 5.45 6.91 -10.92
CA ALA A 7 4.78 5.96 -11.83
C ALA A 7 3.50 6.55 -12.48
N GLY A 8 3.55 7.83 -12.86
CA GLY A 8 2.42 8.56 -13.44
C GLY A 8 1.35 9.01 -12.44
N LEU A 9 1.51 8.76 -11.15
CA LEU A 9 0.71 9.40 -10.11
C LEU A 9 1.42 10.66 -9.62
N THR A 10 0.67 11.66 -9.18
CA THR A 10 1.26 12.89 -8.65
C THR A 10 0.87 13.05 -7.19
N LEU A 11 1.86 13.15 -6.30
CA LEU A 11 1.69 13.65 -4.94
C LEU A 11 2.00 15.15 -4.93
N ALA A 12 0.99 15.96 -4.65
CA ALA A 12 1.14 17.39 -4.42
C ALA A 12 1.44 17.64 -2.93
N VAL A 13 2.59 18.26 -2.65
CA VAL A 13 3.06 18.53 -1.29
C VAL A 13 3.13 20.06 -1.08
N PRO A 14 2.30 20.64 -0.21
CA PRO A 14 2.46 22.04 0.19
C PRO A 14 3.81 22.17 0.89
N LEU A 15 4.55 23.23 0.58
CA LEU A 15 5.82 23.52 1.22
C LEU A 15 5.61 24.68 2.20
N PRO A 16 6.27 24.67 3.36
CA PRO A 16 6.28 25.84 4.23
C PRO A 16 6.98 27.02 3.52
N ASP A 17 6.67 28.24 3.95
CA ASP A 17 7.33 29.43 3.41
C ASP A 17 8.83 29.39 3.71
N GLY A 18 9.64 29.74 2.70
CA GLY A 18 11.10 29.66 2.81
C GLY A 18 11.67 28.24 2.83
N ALA A 19 10.88 27.22 2.50
CA ALA A 19 11.39 25.84 2.40
C ALA A 19 12.50 25.71 1.36
N GLU A 20 13.59 25.07 1.75
CA GLU A 20 14.67 24.70 0.86
C GLU A 20 14.73 23.18 0.68
N ALA A 21 15.04 22.72 -0.53
CA ALA A 21 15.26 21.30 -0.77
C ALA A 21 16.54 20.85 -0.05
N VAL A 22 16.46 19.72 0.66
CA VAL A 22 17.61 19.11 1.35
C VAL A 22 17.82 17.69 0.86
N ALA A 23 18.89 17.04 1.34
CA ALA A 23 19.17 15.66 0.97
C ALA A 23 17.96 14.76 1.31
N PRO A 24 17.49 13.94 0.36
CA PRO A 24 16.39 13.02 0.62
C PRO A 24 16.82 11.96 1.65
N PRO A 25 15.86 11.34 2.37
CA PRO A 25 16.18 10.26 3.29
C PRO A 25 16.73 9.04 2.54
N ASP A 26 17.63 8.30 3.18
CA ASP A 26 18.10 7.01 2.66
C ASP A 26 17.02 5.94 2.89
N VAL A 27 16.55 5.32 1.82
CA VAL A 27 15.42 4.39 1.86
C VAL A 27 15.93 2.97 1.66
N ASP A 28 15.91 2.17 2.72
CA ASP A 28 16.26 0.75 2.62
C ASP A 28 15.09 -0.06 2.05
N MET A 29 15.18 -0.38 0.76
CA MET A 29 14.17 -1.16 0.04
C MET A 29 14.10 -2.64 0.47
N ALA A 30 15.00 -3.13 1.32
CA ALA A 30 14.95 -4.51 1.81
C ALA A 30 13.69 -4.81 2.64
N VAL A 31 13.00 -3.78 3.18
CA VAL A 31 11.73 -3.97 3.92
C VAL A 31 10.48 -3.90 3.06
N ALA A 32 10.63 -3.59 1.78
CA ALA A 32 9.51 -3.50 0.83
C ALA A 32 9.79 -4.38 -0.41
N PRO A 33 9.91 -5.72 -0.24
CA PRO A 33 10.15 -6.62 -1.36
C PRO A 33 9.01 -6.54 -2.37
N GLY A 34 9.37 -6.54 -3.66
CA GLY A 34 8.41 -6.37 -4.76
C GLY A 34 8.06 -4.92 -5.08
N PHE A 35 8.59 -3.95 -4.32
CA PHE A 35 8.51 -2.54 -4.63
C PHE A 35 9.86 -1.97 -5.05
N SER A 36 9.82 -0.89 -5.83
CA SER A 36 10.96 -0.07 -6.21
C SER A 36 10.76 1.36 -5.72
N LEU A 37 11.83 2.00 -5.23
CA LEU A 37 11.80 3.43 -4.92
C LEU A 37 11.59 4.21 -6.22
N VAL A 38 10.55 5.03 -6.28
CA VAL A 38 10.27 5.90 -7.44
C VAL A 38 10.51 7.36 -7.14
N HIS A 39 10.36 7.77 -5.89
CA HIS A 39 10.66 9.13 -5.48
C HIS A 39 11.07 9.20 -4.01
N ALA A 40 12.06 10.04 -3.70
CA ALA A 40 12.38 10.45 -2.34
C ALA A 40 12.78 11.92 -2.37
N ALA A 41 12.20 12.71 -1.47
CA ALA A 41 12.46 14.15 -1.39
C ALA A 41 12.36 14.63 0.05
N ALA A 42 13.10 15.69 0.37
CA ALA A 42 13.01 16.34 1.65
C ALA A 42 13.12 17.86 1.49
N TRP A 43 12.43 18.59 2.36
CA TRP A 43 12.47 20.04 2.42
C TRP A 43 12.57 20.49 3.87
N ARG A 44 13.39 21.51 4.12
CA ARG A 44 13.54 22.13 5.42
C ARG A 44 13.00 23.56 5.36
N GLY A 45 12.00 23.83 6.18
CA GLY A 45 11.53 25.18 6.48
C GLY A 45 12.09 25.69 7.81
N PRO A 46 11.67 26.88 8.25
CA PRO A 46 12.12 27.46 9.52
C PRO A 46 11.76 26.62 10.75
N ASP A 47 10.53 26.09 10.77
CA ASP A 47 9.95 25.42 11.95
C ASP A 47 9.63 23.94 11.73
N VAL A 48 9.79 23.45 10.48
CA VAL A 48 9.44 22.07 10.11
C VAL A 48 10.36 21.49 9.05
N GLU A 49 10.49 20.16 9.07
CA GLU A 49 11.13 19.38 8.01
C GLU A 49 10.12 18.39 7.42
N LEU A 50 9.94 18.44 6.10
CA LEU A 50 9.08 17.54 5.34
C LEU A 50 9.93 16.48 4.64
N LYS A 51 9.52 15.22 4.73
CA LYS A 51 10.16 14.10 4.03
C LYS A 51 9.08 13.30 3.32
N ALA A 52 9.26 13.07 2.04
CA ALA A 52 8.34 12.30 1.22
C ALA A 52 9.05 11.13 0.54
N VAL A 53 8.43 9.96 0.57
CA VAL A 53 8.94 8.76 -0.08
C VAL A 53 7.78 8.10 -0.81
N CYS A 54 7.98 7.77 -2.08
CA CYS A 54 7.04 7.01 -2.90
C CYS A 54 7.73 5.76 -3.43
N VAL A 55 7.08 4.62 -3.27
CA VAL A 55 7.49 3.34 -3.82
C VAL A 55 6.41 2.82 -4.74
N ALA A 56 6.79 2.12 -5.82
CA ALA A 56 5.87 1.52 -6.77
C ALA A 56 6.08 0.02 -6.84
N GLY A 57 5.00 -0.72 -7.02
CA GLY A 57 5.00 -2.16 -7.24
C GLY A 57 3.84 -2.55 -8.15
N ASP A 58 3.75 -3.83 -8.46
CA ASP A 58 2.68 -4.30 -9.33
C ASP A 58 1.35 -4.38 -8.58
N ALA A 59 0.27 -3.93 -9.22
CA ALA A 59 -1.08 -3.98 -8.66
C ALA A 59 -1.75 -5.35 -8.80
N TRP A 60 -1.13 -6.35 -9.44
CA TRP A 60 -1.77 -7.67 -9.62
C TRP A 60 -2.01 -8.42 -8.29
N PHE A 61 -1.31 -8.04 -7.22
CA PHE A 61 -1.53 -8.52 -5.86
C PHE A 61 -2.58 -7.73 -5.07
N TRP A 62 -3.17 -6.69 -5.66
CA TRP A 62 -4.17 -5.87 -4.99
C TRP A 62 -5.51 -6.62 -4.85
N ALA A 63 -6.09 -6.55 -3.67
CA ALA A 63 -7.48 -6.90 -3.43
C ALA A 63 -8.10 -6.04 -2.33
N PRO A 64 -9.42 -5.81 -2.36
CA PRO A 64 -10.13 -5.17 -1.26
C PRO A 64 -9.86 -5.89 0.07
N GLY A 65 -9.59 -5.13 1.12
CA GLY A 65 -9.20 -5.65 2.43
C GLY A 65 -7.69 -5.67 2.68
N LEU A 66 -6.85 -5.46 1.66
CA LEU A 66 -5.40 -5.33 1.79
C LEU A 66 -4.93 -3.90 2.13
N GLU A 67 -5.85 -2.94 2.30
CA GLU A 67 -5.51 -1.55 2.62
C GLU A 67 -4.65 -1.47 3.89
N ALA A 68 -5.10 -2.09 4.98
CA ALA A 68 -4.41 -2.02 6.27
C ALA A 68 -3.02 -2.67 6.21
N PRO A 69 -2.84 -3.92 5.71
CA PRO A 69 -1.51 -4.50 5.54
C PRO A 69 -0.55 -3.66 4.69
N LEU A 70 -1.02 -3.04 3.60
CA LEU A 70 -0.18 -2.18 2.75
C LEU A 70 0.25 -0.91 3.47
N LEU A 71 -0.66 -0.29 4.22
CA LEU A 71 -0.37 0.90 5.01
C LEU A 71 0.52 0.59 6.22
N ASP A 72 0.39 -0.58 6.82
CA ASP A 72 1.30 -1.07 7.87
C ASP A 72 2.72 -1.31 7.32
N ALA A 73 2.83 -1.85 6.11
CA ALA A 73 4.11 -1.98 5.41
C ALA A 73 4.71 -0.59 5.09
N ALA A 74 3.88 0.38 4.68
CA ALA A 74 4.30 1.77 4.49
C ALA A 74 4.83 2.39 5.79
N SER A 75 4.14 2.15 6.91
CA SER A 75 4.60 2.54 8.24
C SER A 75 5.92 1.86 8.62
N ALA A 76 6.11 0.58 8.31
CA ALA A 76 7.37 -0.12 8.54
C ALA A 76 8.54 0.48 7.74
N LEU A 77 8.29 0.82 6.47
CA LEU A 77 9.24 1.53 5.61
C LEU A 77 9.61 2.89 6.23
N VAL A 78 8.62 3.73 6.56
CA VAL A 78 8.85 5.04 7.17
C VAL A 78 9.63 4.93 8.48
N ARG A 79 9.28 3.97 9.35
CA ARG A 79 10.02 3.74 10.60
C ARG A 79 11.50 3.50 10.34
N LYS A 80 11.81 2.59 9.42
CA LYS A 80 13.19 2.23 9.12
C LYS A 80 13.95 3.37 8.46
N THR A 81 13.35 4.00 7.44
CA THR A 81 13.92 5.12 6.69
C THR A 81 14.22 6.33 7.58
N LEU A 82 13.37 6.60 8.57
CA LEU A 82 13.50 7.78 9.44
C LEU A 82 14.10 7.45 10.82
N GLY A 83 14.50 6.20 11.07
CA GLY A 83 15.02 5.78 12.37
C GLY A 83 14.01 5.93 13.53
N LEU A 84 12.71 5.83 13.23
CA LEU A 84 11.65 6.00 14.22
C LEU A 84 11.35 4.69 14.96
N GLY A 85 10.96 4.83 16.22
CA GLY A 85 10.36 3.75 17.00
C GLY A 85 8.90 3.48 16.58
N THR A 86 8.00 3.39 17.56
CA THR A 86 6.58 3.12 17.28
C THR A 86 5.90 4.28 16.54
N ILE A 87 5.11 3.92 15.53
CA ILE A 87 4.16 4.81 14.85
C ILE A 87 2.75 4.36 15.24
N THR A 88 1.90 5.32 15.59
CA THR A 88 0.48 5.13 15.87
C THR A 88 -0.31 5.39 14.57
N PRO A 89 -0.93 4.36 13.98
CA PRO A 89 -1.78 4.53 12.81
C PRO A 89 -3.11 5.19 13.17
N GLY A 90 -3.59 6.06 12.30
CA GLY A 90 -4.93 6.65 12.36
C GLY A 90 -5.97 5.83 11.59
N ALA A 91 -7.18 6.38 11.48
CA ALA A 91 -8.25 5.78 10.69
C ALA A 91 -7.90 5.76 9.18
N ILE A 92 -8.22 4.64 8.53
CA ILE A 92 -8.08 4.49 7.08
C ILE A 92 -9.30 5.15 6.40
N ARG A 93 -9.04 6.12 5.53
CA ARG A 93 -10.05 6.70 4.64
C ARG A 93 -10.09 5.86 3.38
N ARG A 94 -11.23 5.20 3.15
CA ARG A 94 -11.46 4.32 2.00
C ARG A 94 -11.87 5.11 0.77
N GLY A 95 -11.36 4.70 -0.38
CA GLY A 95 -11.49 5.38 -1.67
C GLY A 95 -10.12 5.40 -2.34
N PRO A 96 -10.01 5.52 -3.67
CA PRO A 96 -8.73 5.78 -4.34
C PRO A 96 -8.44 7.30 -4.34
N PRO A 97 -7.27 7.75 -3.85
CA PRO A 97 -6.27 6.96 -3.15
C PRO A 97 -6.71 6.59 -1.72
N PHE A 98 -6.29 5.43 -1.23
CA PHE A 98 -6.52 5.03 0.16
C PHE A 98 -5.59 5.84 1.03
N GLU A 99 -6.11 6.43 2.11
CA GLU A 99 -5.30 7.32 2.95
C GLU A 99 -5.30 6.85 4.40
N GLN A 100 -4.17 7.04 5.08
CA GLN A 100 -4.08 6.88 6.52
C GLN A 100 -3.13 7.89 7.12
N ASN A 101 -3.63 8.70 8.04
CA ASN A 101 -2.78 9.54 8.89
C ASN A 101 -2.00 8.64 9.85
N TYR A 102 -0.80 9.05 10.20
CA TYR A 102 -0.02 8.41 11.25
C TYR A 102 0.69 9.45 12.10
N SER A 103 1.13 9.05 13.29
CA SER A 103 1.89 9.91 14.18
C SER A 103 2.90 9.13 15.00
N SER A 104 3.97 9.80 15.39
CA SER A 104 4.88 9.37 16.45
C SER A 104 5.11 10.56 17.39
N HIS A 105 5.98 10.39 18.39
CA HIS A 105 6.41 11.49 19.24
C HIS A 105 7.28 12.53 18.52
N LEU A 106 7.81 12.22 17.32
CA LEU A 106 8.70 13.10 16.56
C LEU A 106 8.10 13.60 15.25
N LEU A 107 7.08 12.92 14.72
CA LEU A 107 6.52 13.28 13.43
C LEU A 107 5.02 13.04 13.33
N LYS A 108 4.39 13.82 12.46
CA LYS A 108 3.05 13.58 11.94
C LYS A 108 3.16 13.25 10.47
N GLY A 109 2.31 12.37 9.96
CA GLY A 109 2.37 12.04 8.54
C GLY A 109 1.11 11.43 7.99
N ARG A 110 1.17 11.12 6.70
CA ARG A 110 0.09 10.46 5.96
C ARG A 110 0.69 9.51 4.95
N HIS A 111 0.05 8.36 4.83
CA HIS A 111 0.27 7.39 3.77
C HIS A 111 -0.84 7.51 2.73
N TRP A 112 -0.49 7.26 1.48
CA TRP A 112 -1.43 7.09 0.38
C TRP A 112 -1.11 5.82 -0.39
N VAL A 113 -2.16 5.09 -0.81
CA VAL A 113 -2.06 4.01 -1.79
C VAL A 113 -2.90 4.39 -3.01
N GLY A 114 -2.26 4.49 -4.17
CA GLY A 114 -2.89 4.85 -5.42
C GLY A 114 -2.56 3.87 -6.53
N PHE A 115 -3.32 3.97 -7.61
CA PHE A 115 -3.24 3.06 -8.74
C PHE A 115 -3.17 3.83 -10.04
N ARG A 116 -2.42 3.28 -10.99
CA ARG A 116 -2.41 3.72 -12.39
C ARG A 116 -2.18 2.50 -13.28
N GLY A 117 -3.19 2.12 -14.06
CA GLY A 117 -3.16 0.88 -14.83
C GLY A 117 -2.88 -0.36 -13.97
N ASP A 118 -1.78 -1.06 -14.25
CA ASP A 118 -1.31 -2.25 -13.54
C ASP A 118 -0.32 -1.94 -12.41
N GLN A 119 -0.10 -0.67 -12.09
CA GLN A 119 0.83 -0.24 -11.06
C GLN A 119 0.11 0.26 -9.81
N MET A 120 0.69 -0.06 -8.65
CA MET A 120 0.30 0.45 -7.35
C MET A 120 1.44 1.29 -6.79
N VAL A 121 1.13 2.49 -6.29
CA VAL A 121 2.10 3.39 -5.67
C VAL A 121 1.70 3.64 -4.23
N VAL A 122 2.67 3.52 -3.35
CA VAL A 122 2.55 3.84 -1.93
C VAL A 122 3.43 5.06 -1.66
N CYS A 123 2.81 6.18 -1.34
CA CYS A 123 3.51 7.39 -0.94
C CYS A 123 3.34 7.63 0.56
N SER A 124 4.38 8.15 1.21
CA SER A 124 4.37 8.54 2.61
C SER A 124 4.96 9.94 2.74
N LEU A 125 4.26 10.82 3.44
CA LEU A 125 4.74 12.15 3.82
C LEU A 125 4.85 12.21 5.34
N GLY A 126 6.05 12.53 5.82
CA GLY A 126 6.33 12.85 7.21
C GLY A 126 6.66 14.32 7.40
N CYS A 127 6.18 14.92 8.48
CA CYS A 127 6.51 16.25 8.94
C CYS A 127 7.05 16.18 10.38
N GLU A 128 8.25 16.67 10.58
CA GLU A 128 8.93 16.82 11.87
C GLU A 128 8.94 18.31 12.24
N GLY A 129 8.64 18.67 13.49
CA GLY A 129 8.58 20.06 13.96
C GLY A 129 7.30 20.39 14.71
N ASP A 130 6.91 21.66 14.69
CA ASP A 130 5.74 22.17 15.40
C ASP A 130 4.43 21.49 14.96
N GLU A 131 3.55 21.19 15.92
CA GLU A 131 2.34 20.38 15.69
C GLU A 131 1.37 21.05 14.71
N VAL A 132 1.05 22.33 14.92
CA VAL A 132 0.04 23.04 14.10
C VAL A 132 0.48 23.18 12.64
N PRO A 133 1.70 23.64 12.31
CA PRO A 133 2.17 23.67 10.93
C PRO A 133 2.21 22.28 10.29
N CYS A 134 2.63 21.25 11.02
CA CYS A 134 2.71 19.90 10.47
C CYS A 134 1.35 19.29 10.13
N GLU A 135 0.32 19.51 10.95
CA GLU A 135 -1.03 19.03 10.63
C GLU A 135 -1.59 19.72 9.39
N ALA A 136 -1.42 21.04 9.28
CA ALA A 136 -1.88 21.80 8.12
C ALA A 136 -1.18 21.35 6.82
N LEU A 137 0.14 21.16 6.84
CA LEU A 137 0.91 20.70 5.68
C LEU A 137 0.55 19.27 5.28
N ARG A 138 0.41 18.36 6.25
CA ARG A 138 -0.07 16.99 6.01
C ARG A 138 -1.46 16.99 5.37
N ASP A 139 -2.38 17.80 5.90
CA ASP A 139 -3.78 17.78 5.48
C ASP A 139 -4.00 18.39 4.10
N ALA A 140 -3.18 19.38 3.72
CA ALA A 140 -3.19 19.98 2.39
C ALA A 140 -2.42 19.16 1.32
N ALA A 141 -1.66 18.13 1.71
CA ALA A 141 -1.07 17.21 0.76
C ALA A 141 -2.12 16.28 0.16
N ALA A 142 -2.02 16.03 -1.16
CA ALA A 142 -3.00 15.25 -1.90
C ALA A 142 -2.35 14.44 -3.01
N MET A 143 -2.85 13.23 -3.26
CA MET A 143 -2.40 12.37 -4.33
C MET A 143 -3.51 12.15 -5.35
N THR A 144 -3.17 12.15 -6.64
CA THR A 144 -4.09 11.68 -7.68
C THR A 144 -4.06 10.17 -7.78
N SER A 145 -5.18 9.53 -8.12
CA SER A 145 -5.26 8.08 -8.33
C SER A 145 -6.35 7.73 -9.33
N GLU A 146 -6.11 6.72 -10.15
CA GLU A 146 -7.17 6.00 -10.86
C GLU A 146 -7.90 5.09 -9.86
N PRO A 147 -9.10 4.58 -10.21
CA PRO A 147 -9.74 3.51 -9.47
C PRO A 147 -8.80 2.31 -9.33
N ALA A 148 -8.87 1.63 -8.18
CA ALA A 148 -8.09 0.41 -7.98
C ALA A 148 -8.50 -0.65 -9.01
N PRO A 149 -7.56 -1.43 -9.57
CA PRO A 149 -7.90 -2.45 -10.53
C PRO A 149 -8.73 -3.56 -9.88
N GLU A 150 -9.55 -4.22 -10.69
CA GLU A 150 -10.27 -5.42 -10.24
C GLU A 150 -9.26 -6.51 -9.87
N PRO A 151 -9.39 -7.16 -8.71
CA PRO A 151 -8.50 -8.24 -8.30
C PRO A 151 -8.54 -9.39 -9.31
N GLY A 152 -7.37 -9.91 -9.68
CA GLY A 152 -7.26 -11.06 -10.58
C GLY A 152 -8.01 -12.29 -10.05
N VAL A 153 -8.42 -13.20 -10.94
CA VAL A 153 -9.27 -14.37 -10.60
C VAL A 153 -8.71 -15.21 -9.46
N VAL A 154 -7.39 -15.44 -9.45
CA VAL A 154 -6.72 -16.23 -8.41
C VAL A 154 -6.82 -15.54 -7.06
N LEU A 155 -6.52 -14.25 -6.99
CA LEU A 155 -6.55 -13.49 -5.75
C LEU A 155 -7.99 -13.32 -5.26
N SER A 156 -8.93 -13.07 -6.17
CA SER A 156 -10.37 -13.06 -5.88
C SER A 156 -10.84 -14.39 -5.29
N ALA A 157 -10.35 -15.53 -5.80
CA ALA A 157 -10.66 -16.85 -5.25
C ALA A 157 -10.06 -17.03 -3.85
N MET A 158 -8.82 -16.59 -3.64
CA MET A 158 -8.15 -16.66 -2.33
C MET A 158 -8.83 -15.77 -1.27
N THR A 159 -9.18 -14.54 -1.61
CA THR A 159 -9.86 -13.61 -0.70
C THR A 159 -11.27 -14.08 -0.38
N THR A 160 -12.00 -14.58 -1.38
CA THR A 160 -13.31 -15.22 -1.18
C THR A 160 -13.18 -16.44 -0.25
N ALA A 161 -12.14 -17.26 -0.46
CA ALA A 161 -11.88 -18.42 0.39
C ALA A 161 -11.56 -18.04 1.84
N ALA A 162 -10.77 -16.98 2.04
CA ALA A 162 -10.45 -16.45 3.35
C ALA A 162 -11.68 -15.83 4.05
N ALA A 163 -12.55 -15.14 3.30
CA ALA A 163 -13.79 -14.55 3.83
C ALA A 163 -14.85 -15.60 4.18
N HIS A 164 -14.90 -16.71 3.44
CA HIS A 164 -15.89 -17.78 3.62
C HIS A 164 -15.23 -19.16 3.70
N PRO A 165 -14.48 -19.45 4.78
CA PRO A 165 -13.66 -20.66 4.87
C PRO A 165 -14.50 -21.94 4.83
N GLN A 166 -15.67 -21.94 5.48
CA GLN A 166 -16.55 -23.11 5.52
C GLN A 166 -17.19 -23.41 4.15
N ALA A 167 -17.73 -22.38 3.49
CA ALA A 167 -18.33 -22.53 2.16
C ALA A 167 -17.28 -22.99 1.14
N SER A 168 -16.06 -22.45 1.24
CA SER A 168 -14.95 -22.77 0.34
C SER A 168 -14.40 -24.18 0.57
N ALA A 169 -14.33 -24.63 1.83
CA ALA A 169 -13.97 -26.02 2.14
C ALA A 169 -14.99 -27.01 1.56
N LEU A 170 -16.28 -26.69 1.62
CA LEU A 170 -17.34 -27.52 1.04
C LEU A 170 -17.26 -27.57 -0.48
N THR A 171 -17.11 -26.44 -1.16
CA THR A 171 -16.97 -26.42 -2.63
C THR A 171 -15.71 -27.13 -3.09
N MET A 172 -14.57 -26.95 -2.41
CA MET A 172 -13.35 -27.69 -2.73
C MET A 172 -13.51 -29.20 -2.52
N SER A 173 -14.17 -29.60 -1.42
CA SER A 173 -14.43 -31.02 -1.14
C SER A 173 -15.34 -31.65 -2.20
N LEU A 174 -16.43 -30.96 -2.58
CA LEU A 174 -17.34 -31.42 -3.63
C LEU A 174 -16.64 -31.50 -4.99
N ALA A 175 -15.80 -30.51 -5.33
CA ALA A 175 -15.01 -30.52 -6.55
C ALA A 175 -14.03 -31.71 -6.58
N ALA A 176 -13.34 -31.98 -5.46
CA ALA A 176 -12.44 -33.12 -5.34
C ALA A 176 -13.18 -34.46 -5.52
N VAL A 177 -14.36 -34.60 -4.92
CA VAL A 177 -15.22 -35.79 -5.09
C VAL A 177 -15.67 -35.94 -6.56
N ALA A 178 -16.09 -34.86 -7.21
CA ALA A 178 -16.50 -34.88 -8.61
C ALA A 178 -15.35 -35.27 -9.55
N VAL A 179 -14.14 -34.75 -9.31
CA VAL A 179 -12.93 -35.12 -10.06
C VAL A 179 -12.59 -36.59 -9.84
N ALA A 180 -12.61 -37.07 -8.60
CA ALA A 180 -12.37 -38.47 -8.29
C ALA A 180 -13.40 -39.38 -8.98
N ALA A 181 -14.69 -39.03 -8.93
CA ALA A 181 -15.76 -39.76 -9.61
C ALA A 181 -15.57 -39.79 -11.14
N ALA A 182 -15.18 -38.66 -11.75
CA ALA A 182 -14.90 -38.59 -13.17
C ALA A 182 -13.70 -39.46 -13.59
N ILE A 183 -12.63 -39.47 -12.78
CA ILE A 183 -11.47 -40.34 -12.98
C ILE A 183 -11.89 -41.81 -12.89
N LEU A 184 -12.65 -42.18 -11.86
CA LEU A 184 -13.13 -43.55 -11.66
C LEU A 184 -14.06 -43.99 -12.79
N TRP A 185 -14.92 -43.11 -13.30
CA TRP A 185 -15.83 -43.41 -14.40
C TRP A 185 -15.09 -43.62 -15.73
N ARG A 186 -13.98 -42.90 -15.94
CA ARG A 186 -13.12 -43.06 -17.13
C ARG A 186 -12.16 -44.25 -17.05
N ARG A 187 -12.02 -44.93 -15.90
CA ARG A 187 -11.17 -46.12 -15.82
C ARG A 187 -11.80 -47.27 -16.60
N PRO A 188 -11.07 -47.89 -17.56
CA PRO A 188 -11.55 -49.09 -18.23
C PRO A 188 -11.81 -50.19 -17.19
N ARG A 189 -12.98 -50.82 -17.27
CA ARG A 189 -13.33 -51.92 -16.36
C ARG A 189 -12.44 -53.12 -16.69
N PRO A 190 -11.85 -53.79 -15.68
CA PRO A 190 -11.15 -55.04 -15.93
C PRO A 190 -12.15 -56.08 -16.46
N GLU A 191 -11.87 -56.64 -17.64
CA GLU A 191 -12.58 -57.81 -18.14
C GLU A 191 -12.19 -58.98 -17.23
N VAL A 192 -13.19 -59.56 -16.56
CA VAL A 192 -13.00 -60.76 -15.74
C VAL A 192 -12.92 -61.93 -16.71
N SER A 193 -11.70 -62.39 -16.99
CA SER A 193 -11.40 -63.64 -17.71
C SER A 193 -11.43 -64.84 -16.77
#